data_AF-A0A392RI21-F1
#
_entry.id   AF-A0A392RI21-F1
#
_cell.length_a   1.000
_cell.length_b   1.000
_cell.length_c   1.000
_cell.angle_alpha   90.00
_cell.angle_beta   90.00
_cell.angle_gamma   90.00
#
_symmetry.space_group_name_H-M   'P 1'
#
loop_
_entity.id
_entity.type
_entity.pdbx_description
1 polymer ?
#
loop_
_entity_poly.entity_id
_entity_poly.type
_entity_poly.pdbx_seq_one_letter_code
_entity_poly.pdbx_strand_id
1 'polypeptide(L)'
;MFARTTTGLTADSIRAWMGDFSRIKNVAKYAARLGQSFGSSTETLSVSRNEIEIIDDVMCTRGKYVFSDGIGKISLEFARRVAEKCGYDSMPSA
;
A
#
# COMPACT_ATOMS: atom_id res chain seq x y z
N MET A 1 18.78 -22.44 3.22
CA MET A 1 18.10 -23.14 2.11
C MET A 1 16.64 -23.24 2.46
N PHE A 2 15.73 -22.66 1.65
CA PHE A 2 14.29 -22.78 1.89
C PHE A 2 13.77 -24.06 1.22
N ALA A 3 12.83 -24.75 1.87
CA ALA A 3 12.19 -25.93 1.29
C ALA A 3 11.45 -25.54 0.01
N ARG A 4 11.62 -26.32 -1.06
CA ARG A 4 10.83 -26.17 -2.29
C ARG A 4 9.47 -26.82 -2.06
N THR A 5 8.41 -26.19 -2.53
CA THR A 5 7.09 -26.84 -2.57
C THR A 5 7.06 -27.90 -3.66
N THR A 6 6.07 -28.79 -3.61
CA THR A 6 5.79 -29.76 -4.69
C THR A 6 5.49 -29.09 -6.04
N THR A 7 5.08 -27.81 -6.03
CA THR A 7 4.83 -26.98 -7.21
C THR A 7 6.05 -26.18 -7.67
N GLY A 8 7.21 -26.31 -7.00
CA GLY A 8 8.43 -25.58 -7.34
C GLY A 8 8.47 -24.12 -6.86
N LEU A 9 7.49 -23.68 -6.05
CA LEU A 9 7.51 -22.35 -5.45
C LEU A 9 8.63 -22.26 -4.41
N THR A 10 9.27 -21.09 -4.36
CA THR A 10 10.35 -20.78 -3.43
C THR A 10 10.03 -19.51 -2.65
N ALA A 11 10.66 -19.33 -1.49
CA ALA A 11 10.57 -18.07 -0.75
C ALA A 11 11.07 -16.86 -1.57
N ASP A 12 11.93 -17.09 -2.57
CA ASP A 12 12.41 -16.04 -3.47
C ASP A 12 11.32 -15.62 -4.47
N SER A 13 10.64 -16.59 -5.11
CA SER A 13 9.54 -16.29 -6.02
C SER A 13 8.36 -15.62 -5.31
N ILE A 14 8.08 -15.98 -4.05
CA ILE A 14 7.04 -15.33 -3.25
C ILE A 14 7.42 -13.87 -2.97
N ARG A 15 8.64 -13.59 -2.53
CA ARG A 15 9.10 -12.22 -2.28
C ARG A 15 9.10 -11.35 -3.54
N ALA A 16 9.47 -11.93 -4.69
CA ALA A 16 9.39 -11.23 -5.97
C ALA A 16 7.95 -10.90 -6.39
N TRP A 17 6.99 -11.78 -6.09
CA TRP A 17 5.57 -11.54 -6.33
C TRP A 17 4.99 -10.43 -5.42
N MET A 18 5.46 -10.32 -4.17
CA MET A 18 4.99 -9.30 -3.23
C MET A 18 5.34 -7.86 -3.65
N GLY A 19 6.37 -7.68 -4.49
CA GLY A 19 6.78 -6.37 -5.02
C GLY A 19 8.29 -6.23 -5.19
N ASP A 20 8.72 -5.11 -5.77
CA ASP A 20 10.13 -4.77 -5.91
C ASP A 20 10.64 -3.97 -4.70
N PHE A 21 11.42 -4.63 -3.86
CA PHE A 21 12.07 -4.04 -2.69
C PHE A 21 13.59 -3.90 -2.87
N SER A 22 14.12 -4.12 -4.08
CA SER A 22 15.58 -4.16 -4.35
C SER A 22 16.32 -2.88 -3.98
N ARG A 23 15.62 -1.74 -3.97
CA ARG A 23 16.16 -0.42 -3.60
C ARG A 23 16.34 -0.24 -2.09
N ILE A 24 15.73 -1.10 -1.25
CA ILE A 24 15.77 -1.01 0.22
C ILE A 24 16.93 -1.85 0.76
N LYS A 25 18.09 -1.21 0.96
CA LYS A 25 19.31 -1.89 1.45
C LYS A 25 19.34 -2.10 2.97
N ASN A 26 18.57 -1.32 3.71
CA ASN A 26 18.51 -1.44 5.17
C ASN A 26 17.60 -2.62 5.56
N VAL A 27 18.15 -3.59 6.27
CA VAL A 27 17.46 -4.85 6.63
C VAL A 27 16.19 -4.61 7.44
N ALA A 28 16.23 -3.70 8.43
CA ALA A 28 15.06 -3.41 9.26
C ALA A 28 13.93 -2.76 8.44
N LYS A 29 14.25 -1.78 7.58
CA LYS A 29 13.28 -1.16 6.67
C LYS A 29 12.74 -2.16 5.64
N TYR A 30 13.59 -3.04 5.13
CA TYR A 30 13.20 -4.09 4.19
C TYR A 30 12.17 -5.02 4.84
N ALA A 31 12.48 -5.55 6.02
CA ALA A 31 11.58 -6.43 6.76
C ALA A 31 10.25 -5.74 7.10
N ALA A 32 10.29 -4.48 7.52
CA ALA A 32 9.08 -3.71 7.82
C ALA A 32 8.18 -3.51 6.58
N ARG A 33 8.75 -3.22 5.40
CA ARG A 33 7.99 -3.04 4.16
C ARG A 33 7.46 -4.36 3.61
N LEU A 34 8.26 -5.41 3.65
CA LEU A 34 7.80 -6.77 3.30
C LEU A 34 6.64 -7.21 4.21
N GLY A 35 6.72 -6.85 5.50
CA GLY A 35 5.70 -7.15 6.50
C GLY A 35 4.33 -6.52 6.22
N GLN A 36 4.25 -5.43 5.45
CA GLN A 36 2.98 -4.77 5.13
C GLN A 36 2.05 -5.69 4.33
N SER A 37 2.60 -6.60 3.52
CA SER A 37 1.83 -7.59 2.76
C SER A 37 1.17 -8.68 3.63
N PHE A 38 1.53 -8.78 4.91
CA PHE A 38 0.91 -9.73 5.85
C PHE A 38 -0.17 -9.09 6.72
N GLY A 39 -0.46 -7.80 6.52
CA GLY A 39 -1.61 -7.14 7.15
C GLY A 39 -2.91 -7.76 6.65
N SER A 40 -3.85 -8.01 7.56
CA SER A 40 -5.21 -8.37 7.17
C SER A 40 -5.89 -7.14 6.57
N SER A 41 -6.39 -7.27 5.35
CA SER A 41 -7.09 -6.19 4.64
C SER A 41 -8.19 -6.75 3.74
N THR A 42 -9.27 -5.99 3.59
CA THR A 42 -10.31 -6.28 2.59
C THR A 42 -9.92 -5.64 1.27
N GLU A 43 -9.81 -6.43 0.20
CA GLU A 43 -9.55 -5.91 -1.14
C GLU A 43 -10.76 -5.06 -1.62
N THR A 44 -10.48 -3.83 -2.06
CA THR A 44 -11.51 -2.85 -2.46
C THR A 44 -11.57 -2.67 -3.97
N LEU A 45 -10.78 -1.81 -4.58
CA LEU A 45 -10.86 -1.57 -6.02
C LEU A 45 -9.47 -1.56 -6.62
N SER A 46 -9.36 -2.12 -7.82
CA SER A 46 -8.17 -1.95 -8.65
C SER A 46 -8.21 -0.56 -9.28
N VAL A 47 -7.15 0.22 -9.10
CA VAL A 47 -7.01 1.59 -9.63
C VAL A 47 -5.95 1.58 -10.73
N SER A 48 -6.28 2.13 -11.90
CA SER A 48 -5.32 2.27 -12.99
C SER A 48 -4.28 3.34 -12.65
N ARG A 49 -3.07 3.21 -13.21
CA ARG A 49 -2.01 4.23 -13.04
C ARG A 49 -2.44 5.63 -13.50
N ASN A 50 -3.36 5.71 -14.47
CA ASN A 50 -3.86 6.99 -15.00
C ASN A 50 -4.88 7.67 -14.08
N GLU A 51 -5.35 6.96 -13.04
CA GLU A 51 -6.28 7.48 -12.03
C GLU A 51 -5.54 7.87 -10.73
N ILE A 52 -4.20 7.83 -10.74
CA ILE A 52 -3.35 8.13 -9.59
C ILE A 52 -2.61 9.45 -9.84
N GLU A 53 -2.75 10.38 -8.91
CA GLU A 53 -1.97 11.62 -8.86
C GLU A 53 -0.98 11.55 -7.69
N ILE A 54 0.29 11.88 -7.95
CA ILE A 54 1.29 12.05 -6.90
C ILE A 54 1.27 13.53 -6.51
N ILE A 55 0.85 13.81 -5.29
CA ILE A 55 0.76 15.15 -4.72
C ILE A 55 1.96 15.37 -3.80
N ASP A 56 2.55 16.57 -3.87
CA ASP A 56 3.65 16.95 -2.99
C ASP A 56 3.20 17.05 -1.52
N ASP A 57 4.13 16.76 -0.62
CA ASP A 57 3.90 16.84 0.81
C ASP A 57 3.59 18.29 1.26
N VAL A 58 2.65 18.42 2.19
CA VAL A 58 2.31 19.68 2.83
C VAL A 58 3.33 19.99 3.91
N MET A 59 4.20 20.95 3.64
CA MET A 59 5.26 21.38 4.54
C MET A 59 4.86 22.60 5.37
N CYS A 60 5.40 22.73 6.59
CA CYS A 60 5.28 24.00 7.33
C CYS A 60 6.01 25.14 6.59
N THR A 61 5.60 26.39 6.80
CA THR A 61 6.21 27.59 6.16
C THR A 61 7.72 27.74 6.41
N ARG A 62 8.26 27.02 7.39
CA ARG A 62 9.69 27.00 7.74
C ARG A 62 10.40 25.70 7.33
N GLY A 63 9.74 24.82 6.58
CA GLY A 63 10.28 23.55 6.06
C GLY A 63 10.63 22.49 7.12
N LYS A 64 10.29 22.71 8.39
CA LYS A 64 10.73 21.86 9.51
C LYS A 64 9.85 20.62 9.72
N TYR A 65 8.59 20.66 9.30
CA TYR A 65 7.61 19.60 9.58
C TYR A 65 6.79 19.26 8.34
N VAL A 66 6.52 17.96 8.17
CA VAL A 66 5.61 17.40 7.16
C VAL A 66 4.24 17.19 7.82
N PHE A 67 3.20 17.84 7.32
CA PHE A 67 1.83 17.71 7.85
C PHE A 67 1.00 16.63 7.13
N SER A 68 1.48 16.16 5.98
CA SER A 68 0.82 15.12 5.18
C SER A 68 1.43 13.73 5.34
N ASP A 69 2.37 13.53 6.26
CA ASP A 69 3.05 12.24 6.41
C ASP A 69 2.04 11.14 6.77
N GLY A 70 1.93 10.14 5.90
CA GLY A 70 1.03 9.01 6.05
C GLY A 70 -0.43 9.27 5.68
N ILE A 71 -0.78 10.43 5.11
CA ILE A 71 -2.15 10.72 4.64
C ILE A 71 -2.22 11.00 3.15
N GLY A 72 -3.40 10.77 2.57
CA GLY A 72 -3.70 11.03 1.17
C GLY A 72 -5.16 11.40 0.97
N LYS A 73 -5.57 11.55 -0.30
CA LYS A 73 -6.95 11.85 -0.67
C LYS A 73 -7.43 10.84 -1.70
N ILE A 74 -8.73 10.55 -1.66
CA ILE A 74 -9.44 9.81 -2.70
C ILE A 74 -10.62 10.67 -3.18
N SER A 75 -11.09 10.43 -4.40
CA SER A 75 -12.28 11.13 -4.89
C SER A 75 -13.52 10.65 -4.13
N LEU A 76 -14.54 11.52 -4.06
CA LEU A 76 -15.81 11.19 -3.43
C LEU A 76 -16.48 9.97 -4.10
N GLU A 77 -16.40 9.88 -5.41
CA GLU A 77 -16.89 8.74 -6.18
C GLU A 77 -16.18 7.44 -5.79
N PHE A 78 -14.85 7.49 -5.65
CA PHE A 78 -14.07 6.33 -5.25
C PHE A 78 -14.43 5.88 -3.83
N ALA A 79 -14.57 6.82 -2.88
CA ALA A 79 -14.99 6.53 -1.51
C ALA A 79 -16.37 5.84 -1.47
N ARG A 80 -17.32 6.30 -2.29
CA ARG A 80 -18.65 5.67 -2.40
C ARG A 80 -18.56 4.23 -2.89
N ARG A 81 -17.77 3.97 -3.94
CA ARG A 81 -17.59 2.62 -4.49
C ARG A 81 -16.89 1.68 -3.49
N VAL A 82 -15.96 2.20 -2.69
CA VAL A 82 -15.33 1.45 -1.59
C VAL A 82 -16.36 1.10 -0.52
N ALA A 83 -17.21 2.06 -0.11
CA ALA A 83 -18.25 1.83 0.88
C ALA A 83 -19.23 0.73 0.44
N GLU A 84 -19.69 0.80 -0.80
CA GLU A 84 -20.57 -0.19 -1.41
C GLU A 84 -19.94 -1.59 -1.41
N LYS A 85 -18.66 -1.72 -1.82
CA LYS A 85 -17.97 -3.02 -1.84
C LYS A 85 -17.73 -3.59 -0.44
N CYS A 86 -17.46 -2.74 0.54
CA CYS A 86 -17.27 -3.15 1.93
C CYS A 86 -18.60 -3.40 2.67
N GLY A 87 -19.75 -3.09 2.07
CA GLY A 87 -21.06 -3.28 2.68
C GLY A 87 -21.42 -2.26 3.76
N TYR A 88 -20.92 -1.03 3.64
CA TYR A 88 -21.25 0.06 4.57
C TYR A 88 -22.50 0.84 4.13
N ASP A 89 -23.40 1.14 5.08
CA ASP A 89 -24.63 1.89 4.83
C ASP A 89 -24.39 3.39 4.55
N SER A 90 -23.25 3.92 5.00
CA SER A 90 -22.85 5.30 4.78
C SER A 90 -21.39 5.37 4.35
N MET A 91 -21.06 6.39 3.56
CA MET A 91 -19.70 6.60 3.08
C MET A 91 -18.81 7.08 4.24
N PRO A 92 -17.74 6.34 4.58
CA PRO A 92 -16.80 6.77 5.61
C PRO A 92 -16.01 8.00 5.13
N SER A 93 -15.58 8.83 6.07
CA SER A 93 -14.75 10.01 5.79
C SER A 93 -13.24 9.70 5.75
N ALA A 94 -12.82 8.60 6.38
CA ALA A 94 -11.46 8.05 6.37
C ALA A 94 -11.50 6.56 6.74
#